data_AF-A0A2E6SWB0-F1
#
_entry.id   AF-A0A2E6SWB0-F1
#
_cell.length_a   1.000
_cell.length_b   1.000
_cell.length_c   1.000
_cell.angle_alpha   90.00
_cell.angle_beta   90.00
_cell.angle_gamma   90.00
#
_symmetry.space_group_name_H-M   'P 1'
#
loop_
_entity.id
_entity.type
_entity.pdbx_description
1 polymer ?
#
loop_
_entity_poly.entity_id
_entity_poly.type
_entity_poly.pdbx_seq_one_letter_code
_entity_poly.pdbx_strand_id
1 'polypeptide(L)'
;MGAFLFLHIMNIKLTILNGYFFLSLMAGFIIKIKFTSLLPVSSTYLYAFFVTIPLFILQFVSISSFSRKVKRGHPKLFKQACKRANGSSGSSINVATLFDENKIFDQLKNPSLIREFHFVKRVVIFSMVSFLTLIVLYFV
;
A
#
# COMPACT_ATOMS: atom_id res chain seq x y z
N MET A 1 -25.56 0.12 13.98
CA MET A 1 -24.40 0.19 14.89
C MET A 1 -23.10 -0.37 14.29
N GLY A 2 -23.11 -1.55 13.63
CA GLY A 2 -21.90 -2.17 13.07
C GLY A 2 -21.18 -1.40 11.94
N ALA A 3 -21.92 -0.68 11.09
CA ALA A 3 -21.29 0.13 10.03
C ALA A 3 -20.44 1.26 10.61
N PHE A 4 -20.94 2.02 11.58
CA PHE A 4 -20.22 3.14 12.20
C PHE A 4 -18.90 2.72 12.86
N LEU A 5 -18.90 1.60 13.58
CA LEU A 5 -17.69 1.04 14.20
C LEU A 5 -16.63 0.69 13.14
N PHE A 6 -17.05 0.03 12.05
CA PHE A 6 -16.15 -0.31 10.95
C PHE A 6 -15.55 0.93 10.27
N LEU A 7 -16.35 1.98 10.09
CA LEU A 7 -15.91 3.25 9.52
C LEU A 7 -14.84 3.92 10.39
N HIS A 8 -15.03 3.91 11.71
CA HIS A 8 -14.07 4.47 12.66
C HIS A 8 -12.75 3.69 12.67
N ILE A 9 -12.81 2.35 12.65
CA ILE A 9 -11.63 1.48 12.61
C ILE A 9 -10.79 1.73 11.35
N MET A 10 -11.43 1.92 10.19
CA MET A 10 -10.71 2.17 8.94
C MET A 10 -9.97 3.51 8.95
N ASN A 11 -10.60 4.55 9.53
CA ASN A 11 -9.96 5.85 9.67
C ASN A 11 -8.75 5.77 10.61
N ILE A 12 -8.86 5.05 11.73
CA ILE A 12 -7.73 4.81 12.64
C ILE A 12 -6.59 4.11 11.89
N LYS A 13 -6.88 3.04 11.13
CA LYS A 13 -5.86 2.32 10.35
C LYS A 13 -5.11 3.23 9.40
N LEU A 14 -5.84 4.13 8.71
CA LEU A 14 -5.23 5.09 7.79
C LEU A 14 -4.35 6.09 8.53
N THR A 15 -4.79 6.60 9.69
CA THR A 15 -4.01 7.52 10.52
C THR A 15 -2.74 6.86 11.03
N ILE A 16 -2.82 5.62 11.54
CA ILE A 16 -1.66 4.85 11.99
C ILE A 16 -0.69 4.63 10.82
N LEU A 17 -1.19 4.23 9.65
CA LEU A 17 -0.36 4.02 8.46
C LEU A 17 0.36 5.30 8.04
N ASN A 18 -0.34 6.44 8.00
CA ASN A 18 0.27 7.73 7.66
C ASN A 18 1.34 8.10 8.70
N GLY A 19 1.01 8.02 9.99
CA GLY A 19 1.92 8.36 11.08
C GLY A 19 3.18 7.49 11.04
N TYR A 20 3.02 6.18 10.91
CA TYR A 20 4.12 5.24 10.75
C TYR A 20 4.99 5.61 9.54
N PHE A 21 4.41 5.79 8.36
CA PHE A 21 5.17 6.11 7.16
C PHE A 21 5.96 7.42 7.29
N PHE A 22 5.33 8.51 7.72
CA PHE A 22 6.00 9.82 7.83
C PHE A 22 7.05 9.85 8.94
N LEU A 23 6.77 9.27 10.11
CA LEU A 23 7.76 9.18 11.19
C LEU A 23 8.97 8.36 10.77
N SER A 24 8.73 7.20 10.14
CA SER A 24 9.80 6.36 9.60
C SER A 24 10.62 7.06 8.52
N LEU A 25 9.97 7.82 7.63
CA LEU A 25 10.63 8.62 6.61
C LEU A 25 11.56 9.67 7.25
N MET A 26 11.06 10.45 8.20
CA MET A 26 11.85 11.46 8.91
C MET A 26 13.00 10.82 9.68
N ALA A 27 12.75 9.72 10.40
CA ALA A 27 13.78 8.99 11.12
C ALA A 27 14.89 8.48 10.18
N GLY A 28 14.53 7.94 9.02
CA GLY A 28 15.50 7.48 8.01
C GLY A 28 16.46 8.59 7.57
N PHE A 29 15.94 9.77 7.24
CA PHE A 29 16.76 10.92 6.88
C PHE A 29 17.60 11.46 8.05
N ILE A 30 17.03 11.57 9.25
CA ILE A 30 17.76 12.02 10.44
C ILE A 30 18.93 11.09 10.74
N ILE A 31 18.71 9.77 10.67
CA ILE A 31 19.77 8.78 10.90
C ILE A 31 20.86 8.95 9.84
N LYS A 32 20.50 9.07 8.56
CA LYS A 32 21.47 9.25 7.47
C LYS A 32 22.31 10.52 7.64
N ILE A 33 21.71 11.65 8.03
CA ILE A 33 22.40 12.94 8.21
C ILE A 33 23.28 12.94 9.46
N LYS A 34 22.81 12.37 10.59
CA LYS A 34 23.54 12.46 11.86
C LYS A 34 24.61 11.37 12.06
N PHE A 35 24.44 10.21 11.43
CA PHE A 35 25.30 9.05 11.64
C PHE A 35 26.06 8.63 10.37
N THR A 36 26.21 9.56 9.42
CA THR A 36 26.87 9.33 8.11
C THR A 36 28.29 8.81 8.26
N SER A 37 28.98 9.16 9.34
CA SER A 37 30.36 8.75 9.65
C SER A 37 30.48 7.38 10.32
N LEU A 38 29.40 6.84 10.88
CA LEU A 38 29.48 5.65 11.74
C LEU A 38 29.23 4.35 11.00
N LEU A 39 28.42 4.33 9.94
CA LEU A 39 28.27 3.23 8.95
C LEU A 39 27.22 3.63 7.90
N PRO A 40 27.57 4.18 6.72
CA PRO A 40 26.60 4.63 5.70
C PRO A 40 25.71 3.51 5.15
N VAL A 41 26.16 2.26 5.28
CA VAL A 41 25.45 1.04 4.89
C VAL A 41 24.34 0.69 5.90
N SER A 42 24.45 1.14 7.16
CA SER A 42 23.51 0.79 8.23
C SER A 42 22.15 1.48 8.12
N SER A 43 22.09 2.76 7.72
CA SER A 43 20.83 3.51 7.64
C SER A 43 19.89 2.95 6.58
N THR A 44 20.43 2.56 5.42
CA THR A 44 19.67 1.97 4.32
C THR A 44 19.12 0.61 4.72
N TYR A 45 19.92 -0.25 5.36
CA TYR A 45 19.42 -1.53 5.86
C TYR A 45 18.37 -1.39 6.95
N LEU A 46 18.56 -0.46 7.89
CA LEU A 46 17.57 -0.17 8.92
C LEU A 46 16.25 0.31 8.30
N TYR A 47 16.31 1.24 7.34
CA TYR A 47 15.13 1.73 6.65
C TYR A 47 14.43 0.61 5.85
N ALA A 48 15.20 -0.23 5.15
CA ALA A 48 14.64 -1.38 4.43
C ALA A 48 13.91 -2.34 5.38
N PHE A 49 14.55 -2.72 6.49
CA PHE A 49 14.02 -3.71 7.43
C PHE A 49 12.81 -3.18 8.20
N PHE A 50 12.85 -1.94 8.66
CA PHE A 50 11.80 -1.37 9.49
C PHE A 50 10.68 -0.70 8.71
N VAL A 51 10.84 -0.43 7.41
CA VAL A 51 9.89 0.37 6.61
C VAL A 51 9.55 -0.32 5.31
N THR A 52 10.52 -0.50 4.41
CA THR A 52 10.26 -0.99 3.04
C THR A 52 9.70 -2.41 3.03
N ILE A 53 10.33 -3.35 3.73
CA ILE A 53 9.89 -4.75 3.80
C ILE A 53 8.50 -4.86 4.45
N PRO A 54 8.24 -4.27 5.64
CA PRO A 54 6.91 -4.28 6.24
C PRO A 54 5.82 -3.68 5.34
N LEU A 55 6.08 -2.54 4.68
CA LEU A 55 5.13 -1.93 3.76
C LEU A 55 4.87 -2.79 2.52
N PHE A 56 5.90 -3.45 2.01
CA PHE A 56 5.77 -4.39 0.88
C PHE A 56 4.93 -5.62 1.24
N ILE A 57 5.16 -6.19 2.44
CA ILE A 57 4.31 -7.27 2.96
C ILE A 57 2.88 -6.78 3.16
N LEU A 58 2.70 -5.60 3.78
CA LEU A 58 1.38 -5.00 3.99
C LEU A 58 0.66 -4.75 2.67
N GLN A 59 1.38 -4.34 1.61
CA GLN A 59 0.84 -4.20 0.26
C GLN A 59 0.26 -5.53 -0.24
N PHE A 60 1.03 -6.62 -0.20
CA PHE A 60 0.53 -7.93 -0.65
C PHE A 60 -0.69 -8.40 0.14
N VAL A 61 -0.64 -8.28 1.47
CA VAL A 61 -1.74 -8.67 2.34
C VAL A 61 -2.99 -7.85 2.04
N SER A 62 -2.84 -6.53 1.89
CA SER A 62 -3.96 -5.61 1.63
C SER A 62 -4.60 -5.88 0.26
N ILE A 63 -3.79 -6.07 -0.79
CA ILE A 63 -4.29 -6.41 -2.14
C ILE A 63 -5.00 -7.77 -2.13
N SER A 64 -4.43 -8.77 -1.47
CA SER A 64 -5.02 -10.11 -1.37
C SER A 64 -6.36 -10.09 -0.60
N SER A 65 -6.43 -9.35 0.51
CA SER A 65 -7.67 -9.17 1.27
C SER A 65 -8.74 -8.48 0.42
N PHE A 66 -8.40 -7.36 -0.20
CA PHE A 66 -9.31 -6.60 -1.05
C PHE A 66 -9.80 -7.43 -2.24
N SER A 67 -8.89 -8.12 -2.93
CA SER A 67 -9.21 -9.04 -4.03
C SER A 67 -10.24 -10.10 -3.62
N ARG A 68 -10.07 -10.71 -2.44
CA ARG A 68 -11.02 -11.71 -1.91
C ARG A 68 -12.40 -11.10 -1.65
N LYS A 69 -12.46 -9.88 -1.10
CA LYS A 69 -13.73 -9.18 -0.84
C LYS A 69 -14.44 -8.78 -2.12
N VAL A 70 -13.72 -8.24 -3.10
CA VAL A 70 -14.29 -7.91 -4.42
C VAL A 70 -14.75 -9.18 -5.14
N LYS A 71 -13.98 -10.28 -5.10
CA LYS A 71 -14.38 -11.56 -5.70
C LYS A 71 -15.71 -12.08 -5.15
N ARG A 72 -15.92 -11.96 -3.84
CA ARG A 72 -17.16 -12.40 -3.16
C ARG A 72 -18.34 -11.46 -3.42
N GLY A 73 -18.14 -10.15 -3.29
CA GLY A 73 -19.22 -9.16 -3.42
C GLY A 73 -19.55 -8.75 -4.86
N HIS A 74 -18.56 -8.77 -5.75
CA HIS A 74 -18.66 -8.27 -7.13
C HIS A 74 -17.81 -9.12 -8.11
N PRO A 75 -18.18 -10.38 -8.39
CA PRO A 75 -17.36 -11.30 -9.18
C PRO A 75 -17.12 -10.84 -10.63
N LYS A 76 -18.06 -10.08 -11.23
CA LYS A 76 -17.88 -9.51 -12.58
C LYS A 76 -16.77 -8.44 -12.59
N LEU A 77 -16.80 -7.52 -11.62
CA LEU A 77 -15.75 -6.52 -11.43
C LEU A 77 -14.40 -7.16 -11.15
N PHE A 78 -14.37 -8.21 -10.32
CA PHE A 78 -13.16 -8.97 -10.07
C PHE A 78 -12.55 -9.54 -11.35
N LYS A 79 -13.36 -10.18 -12.21
CA LYS A 79 -12.88 -10.73 -13.49
C LYS A 79 -12.30 -9.65 -14.41
N GLN A 80 -12.93 -8.47 -14.46
CA GLN A 80 -12.42 -7.34 -15.23
C GLN A 80 -11.10 -6.82 -14.65
N ALA A 81 -11.03 -6.62 -13.34
CA ALA A 81 -9.84 -6.12 -12.65
C ALA A 81 -8.64 -7.08 -12.72
N CYS A 82 -8.88 -8.37 -12.89
CA CYS A 82 -7.84 -9.39 -13.02
C CYS A 82 -7.34 -9.59 -14.46
N LYS A 83 -7.96 -8.98 -15.48
CA LYS A 83 -7.44 -9.03 -16.85
C LYS A 83 -6.14 -8.23 -16.94
N ARG A 84 -5.13 -8.84 -17.52
CA ARG A 84 -3.83 -8.22 -17.78
C ARG A 84 -3.77 -7.74 -19.23
N ALA A 85 -2.83 -6.83 -19.53
CA ALA A 85 -2.64 -6.27 -20.87
C ALA A 85 -2.40 -7.35 -21.95
N ASN A 86 -1.81 -8.49 -21.58
CA ASN A 86 -1.59 -9.64 -22.47
C ASN A 86 -2.81 -10.56 -22.63
N GLY A 87 -4.00 -10.16 -22.14
CA GLY A 87 -5.24 -10.95 -22.21
C GLY A 87 -5.36 -12.07 -21.15
N SER A 88 -4.27 -12.41 -20.44
CA SER A 88 -4.33 -13.41 -19.37
C SER A 88 -5.10 -12.88 -18.14
N SER A 89 -5.69 -13.80 -17.38
CA SER A 89 -6.41 -13.46 -16.13
C SER A 89 -5.62 -13.89 -14.91
N GLY A 90 -5.40 -12.96 -13.98
CA GLY A 90 -4.77 -13.23 -12.68
C GLY A 90 -5.72 -13.87 -11.66
N SER A 91 -5.14 -14.52 -10.65
CA SER A 91 -5.87 -15.01 -9.47
C SER A 91 -6.17 -13.93 -8.42
N SER A 92 -5.58 -12.74 -8.57
CA SER A 92 -5.77 -11.56 -7.74
C SER A 92 -5.73 -10.28 -8.56
N ILE A 93 -6.30 -9.20 -8.01
CA ILE A 93 -6.22 -7.85 -8.59
C ILE A 93 -4.75 -7.44 -8.57
N ASN A 94 -4.23 -6.96 -9.71
CA ASN A 94 -2.86 -6.48 -9.81
C ASN A 94 -2.76 -5.02 -9.32
N VAL A 95 -1.57 -4.62 -8.88
CA VAL A 95 -1.25 -3.24 -8.51
C VAL A 95 -1.62 -2.27 -9.64
N ALA A 96 -1.22 -2.57 -10.88
CA ALA A 96 -1.49 -1.71 -12.03
C ALA A 96 -2.98 -1.38 -12.19
N THR A 97 -3.86 -2.36 -12.00
CA THR A 97 -5.31 -2.19 -12.10
C THR A 97 -5.87 -1.21 -11.06
N LEU A 98 -5.23 -1.07 -9.89
CA LEU A 98 -5.68 -0.12 -8.85
C LEU A 98 -5.49 1.35 -9.27
N PHE A 99 -4.64 1.60 -10.25
CA PHE A 99 -4.30 2.92 -10.78
C PHE A 99 -4.73 3.10 -12.23
N ASP A 100 -5.35 2.10 -12.84
CA ASP A 100 -5.84 2.17 -14.21
C ASP A 100 -6.97 3.22 -14.34
N GLU A 101 -6.88 4.05 -15.38
CA GLU A 101 -7.81 5.13 -15.69
C GLU A 101 -9.18 4.62 -16.15
N ASN A 102 -9.29 3.32 -16.46
CA ASN A 102 -10.55 2.66 -16.85
C ASN A 102 -11.63 2.63 -15.75
N LYS A 103 -11.39 3.25 -14.58
CA LYS A 103 -12.39 3.49 -13.52
C LYS A 103 -13.16 2.22 -13.10
N ILE A 104 -12.53 1.05 -13.19
CA ILE A 104 -13.16 -0.24 -12.87
C ILE A 104 -13.76 -0.22 -11.46
N PHE A 105 -13.06 0.41 -10.52
CA PHE A 105 -13.48 0.51 -9.13
C PHE A 105 -14.45 1.66 -8.83
N ASP A 106 -14.73 2.57 -9.77
CA ASP A 106 -15.74 3.62 -9.61
C ASP A 106 -17.17 3.03 -9.64
N GLN A 107 -17.32 1.83 -10.17
CA GLN A 107 -18.57 1.06 -10.14
C GLN A 107 -18.88 0.49 -8.74
N LEU A 108 -17.93 0.56 -7.79
CA LEU A 108 -18.17 0.14 -6.41
C LEU A 108 -19.14 1.13 -5.74
N LYS A 109 -20.32 0.65 -5.36
CA LYS A 109 -21.30 1.44 -4.59
C LYS A 109 -21.17 1.22 -3.08
N ASN A 110 -20.46 0.19 -2.64
CA ASN A 110 -20.35 -0.17 -1.23
C ASN A 110 -19.31 0.72 -0.51
N PRO A 111 -19.70 1.58 0.43
CA PRO A 111 -18.79 2.52 1.09
C PRO A 111 -17.64 1.85 1.85
N SER A 112 -17.87 0.64 2.37
CA SER A 112 -16.84 -0.15 3.07
C SER A 112 -15.73 -0.58 2.11
N LEU A 113 -16.11 -1.10 0.94
CA LEU A 113 -15.18 -1.51 -0.12
C LEU A 113 -14.44 -0.32 -0.73
N ILE A 114 -15.10 0.83 -0.89
CA ILE A 114 -14.46 2.06 -1.40
C ILE A 114 -13.36 2.53 -0.43
N ARG A 115 -13.60 2.54 0.88
CA ARG A 115 -12.56 2.91 1.84
C ARG A 115 -11.42 1.92 1.89
N GLU A 116 -11.71 0.63 1.81
CA GLU A 116 -10.67 -0.39 1.74
C GLU A 116 -9.83 -0.25 0.47
N PHE A 117 -10.46 0.08 -0.66
CA PHE A 117 -9.76 0.42 -1.89
C PHE A 117 -8.82 1.62 -1.70
N HIS A 118 -9.29 2.71 -1.08
CA HIS A 118 -8.44 3.86 -0.77
C HIS A 118 -7.28 3.51 0.17
N PHE A 119 -7.52 2.68 1.19
CA PHE A 119 -6.48 2.18 2.08
C PHE A 119 -5.44 1.37 1.31
N VAL A 120 -5.86 0.41 0.47
CA VAL A 120 -4.97 -0.42 -0.35
C VAL A 120 -4.14 0.45 -1.30
N LYS A 121 -4.76 1.41 -1.99
CA LYS A 121 -4.04 2.36 -2.86
C LYS A 121 -2.97 3.12 -2.09
N ARG A 122 -3.29 3.59 -0.88
CA ARG A 122 -2.32 4.33 -0.07
C ARG A 122 -1.17 3.45 0.42
N VAL A 123 -1.44 2.21 0.83
CA VAL A 123 -0.39 1.24 1.18
C VAL A 123 0.53 1.00 0.00
N VAL A 124 -0.01 0.82 -1.22
CA VAL A 124 0.80 0.65 -2.43
C VAL A 124 1.68 1.88 -2.68
N ILE A 125 1.10 3.09 -2.63
CA ILE A 125 1.86 4.34 -2.81
C ILE A 125 2.99 4.41 -1.79
N PHE A 126 2.71 4.19 -0.50
CA PHE A 126 3.73 4.25 0.55
C PHE A 126 4.80 3.18 0.39
N SER A 127 4.43 1.97 -0.03
CA SER A 127 5.42 0.94 -0.36
C SER A 127 6.31 1.39 -1.53
N MET A 128 5.74 1.89 -2.62
CA MET A 128 6.52 2.41 -3.77
C MET A 128 7.43 3.58 -3.37
N VAL A 129 6.91 4.56 -2.63
CA VAL A 129 7.71 5.69 -2.14
C VAL A 129 8.80 5.20 -1.19
N SER A 130 8.55 4.20 -0.34
CA SER A 130 9.59 3.65 0.53
C SER A 130 10.75 3.00 -0.25
N PHE A 131 10.47 2.38 -1.41
CA PHE A 131 11.53 1.90 -2.31
C PHE A 131 12.32 3.05 -2.94
N LEU A 132 11.64 4.12 -3.38
CA LEU A 132 12.32 5.31 -3.90
C LEU A 132 13.18 5.99 -2.82
N THR A 133 12.67 6.13 -1.61
CA THR A 133 13.43 6.66 -0.47
C THR A 133 14.65 5.79 -0.19
N LEU A 134 14.51 4.47 -0.24
CA LEU A 134 15.64 3.55 -0.04
C LEU A 134 16.77 3.80 -1.05
N ILE A 135 16.41 4.02 -2.33
CA ILE A 135 17.35 4.39 -3.39
C ILE A 135 18.03 5.73 -3.05
N VAL A 136 17.25 6.74 -2.67
CA VAL A 136 17.79 8.05 -2.28
C VAL A 136 18.76 7.93 -1.10
N LEU A 137 18.39 7.22 -0.03
CA LEU A 137 19.25 7.01 1.15
C LEU A 137 20.52 6.20 0.85
N TYR A 138 20.50 5.38 -0.20
CA TYR A 138 21.67 4.64 -0.64
C TYR A 138 22.68 5.55 -1.36
N PHE A 139 22.21 6.45 -2.22
CA PHE A 139 23.08 7.30 -3.06
C PHE A 139 23.45 8.65 -2.43
N VAL A 140 22.57 9.20 -1.59
CA VAL A 140 22.78 10.43 -0.79
C VAL A 140 23.18 10.02 0.60
#